data_AF-A0A2S0JRB8-F1
#
_entry.id   AF-A0A2S0JRB8-F1
#
_cell.length_a   1.000
_cell.length_b   1.000
_cell.length_c   1.000
_cell.angle_alpha   90.00
_cell.angle_beta   90.00
_cell.angle_gamma   90.00
#
_symmetry.space_group_name_H-M   'P 1'
#
loop_
_entity.id
_entity.type
_entity.pdbx_description
1 polymer ?
#
loop_
_entity_poly.entity_id
_entity_poly.type
_entity_poly.pdbx_seq_one_letter_code
_entity_poly.pdbx_strand_id
1 'polypeptide(L)'
;MIIIDGYEYEIIEDYRDAFQEEVLKERYSDILARYDYIVGDWGYNQLRLKGFFDDKNQKSTFDTKISTLQDYLYEFCNFGCAYFVLRKSGKAIYQLEDVVSEDNEVTKPIENESIAE
;
A
#
# COMPACT_ATOMS: atom_id res chain seq x y z
N MET A 1 -6.21 -7.69 6.44
CA MET A 1 -5.53 -6.41 6.71
C MET A 1 -4.05 -6.69 6.82
N ILE A 2 -3.22 -5.84 6.23
CA ILE A 2 -1.75 -5.91 6.31
C ILE A 2 -1.20 -4.50 6.56
N ILE A 3 -0.01 -4.41 7.13
CA ILE A 3 0.68 -3.14 7.35
C ILE A 3 1.95 -3.11 6.51
N ILE A 4 2.10 -2.06 5.70
CA ILE A 4 3.28 -1.83 4.86
C ILE A 4 3.65 -0.36 4.98
N ASP A 5 4.92 -0.09 5.29
CA ASP A 5 5.46 1.27 5.39
C ASP A 5 4.64 2.20 6.31
N GLY A 6 4.14 1.67 7.42
CA GLY A 6 3.32 2.41 8.38
C GLY A 6 1.92 2.76 7.89
N TYR A 7 1.45 2.16 6.80
CA TYR A 7 0.07 2.28 6.32
C TYR A 7 -0.65 0.93 6.39
N GLU A 8 -1.93 1.02 6.71
CA GLU A 8 -2.81 -0.13 6.76
C GLU A 8 -3.49 -0.33 5.40
N TYR A 9 -3.44 -1.56 4.92
CA TYR A 9 -4.06 -1.99 3.67
C TYR A 9 -5.06 -3.12 3.91
N GLU A 10 -6.23 -2.99 3.32
CA GLU A 10 -7.27 -4.01 3.27
C GLU A 10 -7.24 -4.71 1.91
N ILE A 11 -7.38 -6.03 1.90
CA ILE A 11 -7.49 -6.82 0.67
C ILE A 11 -8.96 -6.75 0.25
N ILE A 12 -9.23 -6.02 -0.82
CA ILE A 12 -10.58 -5.86 -1.37
C ILE A 12 -10.92 -6.99 -2.34
N GLU A 13 -9.91 -7.46 -3.06
CA GLU A 13 -10.07 -8.52 -4.04
C GLU A 13 -8.79 -9.37 -4.10
N ASP A 14 -8.97 -10.68 -4.15
CA ASP A 14 -7.89 -11.64 -4.36
C ASP A 14 -8.36 -12.69 -5.37
N TYR A 15 -7.96 -12.50 -6.63
CA TYR A 15 -8.35 -13.34 -7.73
C TYR A 15 -7.29 -14.41 -7.99
N ARG A 16 -7.67 -15.68 -7.81
CA ARG A 16 -6.80 -16.87 -7.95
C ARG A 16 -5.66 -16.94 -6.92
N ASP A 17 -5.94 -16.57 -5.68
CA ASP A 17 -4.96 -16.62 -4.57
C ASP A 17 -3.64 -15.91 -4.95
N ALA A 18 -3.78 -14.75 -5.59
CA ALA A 18 -2.69 -13.96 -6.11
C ALA A 18 -1.92 -13.22 -5.01
N PHE A 19 -2.61 -12.94 -3.90
CA PHE A 19 -2.05 -12.18 -2.80
C PHE A 19 -1.00 -13.00 -2.04
N GLN A 20 0.26 -12.54 -2.08
CA GLN A 20 1.37 -13.12 -1.33
C GLN A 20 2.08 -12.01 -0.56
N GLU A 21 1.87 -11.94 0.75
CA GLU A 21 2.34 -10.85 1.60
C GLU A 21 3.87 -10.66 1.55
N GLU A 22 4.62 -11.76 1.54
CA GLU A 22 6.08 -11.74 1.49
C GLU A 22 6.61 -11.10 0.19
N VAL A 23 6.10 -11.55 -0.96
CA VAL A 23 6.50 -11.05 -2.28
C VAL A 23 6.05 -9.60 -2.49
N LEU A 24 4.86 -9.26 -2.01
CA LEU A 24 4.36 -7.89 -2.00
C LEU A 24 5.32 -6.97 -1.25
N LYS A 25 5.72 -7.31 -0.02
CA LYS A 25 6.61 -6.49 0.80
C LYS A 25 7.98 -6.32 0.14
N GLU A 26 8.51 -7.36 -0.52
CA GLU A 26 9.77 -7.28 -1.25
C GLU A 26 9.70 -6.35 -2.47
N ARG A 27 8.57 -6.35 -3.18
CA ARG A 27 8.37 -5.53 -4.39
C ARG A 27 7.82 -4.13 -4.12
N TYR A 28 7.35 -3.87 -2.91
CA TYR A 28 6.75 -2.60 -2.53
C TYR A 28 7.77 -1.47 -2.64
N SER A 29 7.33 -0.33 -3.19
CA SER A 29 8.08 0.92 -3.15
C SER A 29 7.25 1.98 -2.44
N ASP A 30 7.91 2.77 -1.62
CA ASP A 30 7.43 3.99 -0.96
C ASP A 30 6.62 4.92 -1.88
N ILE A 31 6.94 4.99 -3.17
CA ILE A 31 6.15 5.76 -4.15
C ILE A 31 4.69 5.31 -4.21
N LEU A 32 4.39 4.04 -3.91
CA LEU A 32 3.04 3.48 -3.90
C LEU A 32 2.21 3.99 -2.73
N ALA A 33 2.84 4.48 -1.65
CA ALA A 33 2.15 5.00 -0.48
C ALA A 33 1.30 6.24 -0.81
N ARG A 34 1.56 6.94 -1.92
CA ARG A 34 0.78 8.11 -2.34
C ARG A 34 -0.61 7.76 -2.89
N TYR A 35 -0.83 6.50 -3.28
CA TYR A 35 -2.05 6.03 -3.94
C TYR A 35 -3.04 5.48 -2.92
N ASP A 36 -4.33 5.51 -3.28
CA ASP A 36 -5.42 5.02 -2.42
C ASP A 36 -5.61 3.51 -2.56
N TYR A 37 -5.25 2.96 -3.72
CA TYR A 37 -5.32 1.54 -4.04
C TYR A 37 -4.00 1.07 -4.64
N ILE A 38 -3.64 -0.17 -4.35
CA ILE A 38 -2.50 -0.86 -4.96
C ILE A 38 -3.03 -2.13 -5.59
N VAL A 39 -2.77 -2.30 -6.87
CA VAL A 39 -3.12 -3.50 -7.63
C VAL A 39 -1.84 -4.26 -7.85
N GLY A 40 -1.86 -5.53 -7.46
CA GLY A 40 -0.80 -6.47 -7.77
C GLY A 40 -1.27 -7.46 -8.80
N ASP A 41 -0.56 -7.58 -9.92
CA ASP A 41 -0.89 -8.52 -10.97
C ASP A 41 0.34 -9.36 -11.36
N TRP A 42 0.10 -10.60 -11.78
CA TRP A 42 1.16 -11.55 -12.10
C TRP A 42 1.39 -11.64 -13.60
N GLY A 43 2.41 -10.94 -14.09
CA GLY A 43 2.90 -11.04 -15.46
C GLY A 43 4.15 -11.90 -15.55
N TYR A 44 4.14 -12.98 -16.35
CA TYR A 44 5.31 -13.87 -16.53
C TYR A 44 5.92 -14.35 -15.20
N ASN A 45 5.08 -14.72 -14.23
CA ASN A 45 5.47 -15.10 -12.86
C ASN A 45 6.22 -14.01 -12.08
N GLN A 46 6.10 -12.75 -12.49
CA GLN A 46 6.61 -11.61 -11.76
C GLN A 46 5.46 -10.76 -11.27
N LEU A 47 5.45 -10.49 -9.96
CA LEU A 47 4.51 -9.56 -9.37
C LEU A 47 4.81 -8.14 -9.86
N ARG A 48 3.80 -7.48 -10.42
CA ARG A 48 3.84 -6.07 -10.80
C ARG A 48 2.90 -5.32 -9.87
N LEU A 49 3.35 -4.19 -9.35
CA LEU A 49 2.53 -3.34 -8.49
C LEU A 49 2.24 -2.04 -9.22
N LYS A 50 0.96 -1.66 -9.25
CA LYS A 50 0.50 -0.39 -9.80
C LYS A 50 -0.41 0.32 -8.81
N GLY A 51 -0.15 1.62 -8.62
CA GLY A 51 -0.95 2.48 -7.77
C GLY A 51 -2.13 3.09 -8.53
N PHE A 52 -3.30 3.11 -7.88
CA PHE A 52 -4.51 3.76 -8.36
C PHE A 52 -5.07 4.69 -7.29
N PHE A 53 -5.70 5.77 -7.72
CA PHE A 53 -6.42 6.72 -6.89
C PHE A 53 -7.91 6.38 -6.87
N ASP A 54 -8.56 6.78 -5.79
CA ASP A 54 -10.02 6.79 -5.74
C ASP A 54 -10.57 7.72 -6.83
N ASP A 55 -11.71 7.37 -7.41
CA ASP A 55 -12.33 8.17 -8.49
C ASP A 55 -12.66 9.60 -8.05
N LYS A 56 -12.86 9.82 -6.74
CA LYS A 56 -13.13 11.13 -6.15
C LYS A 56 -11.87 11.95 -5.87
N ASN A 57 -10.68 11.34 -5.96
CA ASN A 57 -9.43 12.02 -5.65
C ASN A 57 -9.06 13.00 -6.78
N GLN A 58 -8.76 14.25 -6.45
CA GLN A 58 -8.40 15.28 -7.44
C GLN A 58 -7.07 14.98 -8.15
N LYS A 59 -6.21 14.14 -7.56
CA LYS A 59 -4.95 13.70 -8.16
C LYS A 59 -5.13 12.57 -9.17
N SER A 60 -6.35 12.02 -9.29
CA SER A 60 -6.63 10.93 -10.20
C SER A 60 -6.65 11.42 -11.66
N THR A 61 -5.73 10.89 -12.46
CA THR A 61 -5.80 10.98 -13.94
C THR A 61 -6.60 9.79 -14.47
N PHE A 62 -7.07 9.84 -15.71
CA PHE A 62 -7.85 8.76 -16.31
C PHE A 62 -7.18 7.37 -16.15
N ASP A 63 -5.87 7.29 -16.40
CA ASP A 63 -5.12 6.02 -16.33
C ASP A 63 -4.77 5.55 -14.91
N THR A 64 -5.05 6.37 -13.90
CA THR A 64 -4.75 6.09 -12.49
C THR A 64 -6.00 6.01 -11.63
N LYS A 65 -7.20 6.03 -12.22
CA LYS A 65 -8.46 5.87 -11.49
C LYS A 65 -8.75 4.40 -11.24
N ILE A 66 -9.26 4.07 -10.06
CA ILE A 66 -9.66 2.69 -9.76
C ILE A 66 -10.77 2.18 -10.69
N SER A 67 -11.62 3.07 -11.22
CA SER A 67 -12.61 2.71 -12.24
C SER A 67 -12.01 2.16 -13.54
N THR A 68 -10.77 2.51 -13.89
CA THR A 68 -10.09 2.01 -15.09
C THR A 68 -9.27 0.74 -14.83
N LEU A 69 -9.39 0.14 -13.64
CA LEU A 69 -8.71 -1.10 -13.28
C LEU A 69 -8.99 -2.23 -14.27
N GLN A 70 -10.25 -2.41 -14.67
CA GLN A 70 -10.61 -3.49 -15.59
C GLN A 70 -9.91 -3.33 -16.94
N ASP A 71 -9.86 -2.12 -17.48
CA ASP A 71 -9.15 -1.82 -18.73
C ASP A 71 -7.64 -2.10 -18.58
N TYR A 72 -7.05 -1.70 -17.44
CA TYR A 72 -5.66 -2.02 -17.12
C TYR A 72 -5.40 -3.53 -17.08
N LEU A 73 -6.28 -4.31 -16.45
CA LEU A 73 -6.12 -5.76 -16.42
C LEU A 73 -6.25 -6.34 -17.83
N TYR A 74 -7.24 -5.93 -18.63
CA TYR A 74 -7.38 -6.41 -20.00
C TYR A 74 -6.19 -6.09 -20.90
N GLU A 75 -5.56 -4.92 -20.72
CA GLU A 75 -4.43 -4.50 -21.54
C GLU A 75 -3.11 -5.14 -21.11
N PHE A 76 -2.88 -5.29 -19.79
CA PHE A 76 -1.57 -5.67 -19.26
C PHE A 76 -1.53 -7.07 -18.62
N CYS A 77 -2.67 -7.60 -18.17
CA CYS A 77 -2.83 -8.86 -17.43
C CYS A 77 -3.62 -9.84 -18.32
N ASN A 78 -2.88 -10.64 -19.10
CA ASN A 78 -3.41 -11.64 -20.05
C ASN A 78 -4.59 -12.45 -19.45
N PHE A 79 -5.44 -13.04 -20.30
CA PHE A 79 -6.58 -13.85 -19.84
C PHE A 79 -6.22 -14.87 -18.74
N GLY A 80 -6.91 -14.77 -17.59
CA GLY A 80 -6.68 -15.65 -16.45
C GLY A 80 -5.45 -15.31 -15.60
N CYS A 81 -4.83 -14.15 -15.82
CA CYS A 81 -3.79 -13.62 -14.94
C CYS A 81 -4.35 -13.41 -13.53
N ALA A 82 -3.57 -13.85 -12.54
CA ALA A 82 -3.90 -13.72 -11.13
C ALA A 82 -3.60 -12.28 -10.70
N TYR A 83 -4.49 -11.67 -9.92
CA TYR A 83 -4.30 -10.32 -9.41
C TYR A 83 -4.99 -10.14 -8.07
N PHE A 84 -4.55 -9.14 -7.31
CA PHE A 84 -5.19 -8.71 -6.09
C PHE A 84 -5.29 -7.18 -6.04
N VAL A 85 -6.22 -6.69 -5.24
CA VAL A 85 -6.46 -5.26 -5.04
C VAL A 85 -6.40 -4.97 -3.54
N LEU A 86 -5.50 -4.07 -3.18
CA LEU A 86 -5.38 -3.51 -1.84
C LEU A 86 -5.95 -2.12 -1.81
N ARG A 87 -6.72 -1.80 -0.78
CA ARG A 87 -7.17 -0.46 -0.46
C ARG A 87 -6.46 0.05 0.76
N LYS A 88 -5.97 1.28 0.70
CA LYS A 88 -5.37 1.98 1.82
C LYS A 88 -6.45 2.44 2.79
N SER A 89 -6.41 1.94 4.02
CA SER A 89 -7.37 2.30 5.08
C SER A 89 -6.91 3.50 5.90
N GLY A 90 -5.60 3.75 5.99
CA GLY A 90 -5.05 4.88 6.74
C GLY A 90 -3.60 4.67 7.14
N LYS A 91 -3.08 5.57 7.99
CA LYS A 91 -1.82 5.31 8.70
C LYS A 91 -2.09 4.22 9.72
N ALA A 92 -1.26 3.19 9.72
CA ALA A 92 -1.29 2.18 10.77
C ALA A 92 -1.02 2.88 12.10
N ILE A 93 -1.97 2.77 13.02
CA ILE A 93 -1.70 3.11 14.41
C ILE A 93 -0.83 1.97 14.92
N TYR A 94 0.48 2.20 15.01
CA TYR A 94 1.31 1.34 15.83
C TYR A 94 0.71 1.38 17.23
N GLN A 95 0.31 0.22 17.77
CA GLN A 95 0.13 0.09 19.20
C GLN A 95 1.46 0.49 19.84
N LEU A 96 1.49 1.68 20.44
CA LEU A 96 2.55 2.16 21.34
C LEU A 96 2.57 1.33 22.65
N GLU A 97 2.03 0.12 22.65
CA GLU A 97 1.85 -0.72 23.84
C GLU A 97 3.06 -1.65 24.09
N ASP A 98 4.00 -1.77 23.15
CA ASP A 98 5.23 -2.55 23.35
C ASP A 98 6.42 -1.74 23.93
N VAL A 99 6.20 -0.47 24.32
CA VAL A 99 7.22 0.36 25.02
C VAL A 99 6.86 0.61 26.49
N VAL A 100 6.08 -0.30 27.10
CA VAL A 100 5.95 -0.34 28.56
C VAL A 100 6.77 -1.52 29.08
N SER A 101 8.10 -1.36 29.11
CA SER A 101 8.88 -2.08 30.12
C SER A 101 8.52 -1.48 31.49
N GLU A 102 8.44 -2.34 32.50
CA GLU A 102 8.05 -2.01 33.87
C GLU A 102 9.10 -1.13 34.58
N ASP A 103 9.28 0.10 34.12
CA ASP A 103 10.13 1.10 34.74
C ASP A 103 9.83 2.49 34.16
N ASN A 104 9.00 3.23 34.90
CA ASN A 104 8.64 4.63 34.65
C ASN A 104 9.86 5.54 34.45
N GLU A 105 10.27 5.82 33.21
CA GLU A 105 10.97 7.07 32.87
C GLU A 105 10.48 7.64 31.53
N VAL A 106 9.82 8.81 31.63
CA VAL A 106 9.39 9.63 30.49
C VAL A 106 10.61 10.34 29.93
N THR A 107 11.06 9.98 28.73
CA THR A 107 11.91 10.88 27.92
C THR A 107 11.05 11.58 26.87
N LYS A 108 11.05 12.92 26.97
CA LYS A 108 10.26 13.85 26.14
C LYS A 108 10.67 13.79 24.66
N PRO A 109 9.82 14.29 23.75
CA PRO A 109 10.13 14.37 22.32
C PRO A 109 11.36 15.25 22.11
N ILE A 110 12.31 14.79 21.29
CA ILE A 110 13.31 15.70 20.71
C ILE A 110 12.64 16.40 19.54
N GLU A 111 12.12 17.60 19.81
CA GLU A 111 11.91 18.64 18.81
C GLU A 111 13.28 18.94 18.16
N ASN A 112 13.45 18.60 16.89
CA ASN A 112 14.55 19.14 16.11
C ASN A 112 14.02 20.33 15.28
N GLU A 113 13.82 21.45 15.96
CA GLU A 113 13.92 22.76 15.32
C GLU A 113 15.36 23.28 15.44
N SER A 114 16.01 23.35 14.27
CA SER A 114 16.98 24.35 13.80
C SER A 114 18.09 24.85 14.74
N ILE A 115 19.34 24.84 14.25
CA ILE A 115 20.18 26.04 14.32
C ILE A 115 20.95 26.21 13.00
N ALA A 116 20.74 27.37 12.38
CA ALA A 116 21.64 28.00 11.42
C ALA A 116 22.69 28.81 12.20
N GLU A 117 23.93 28.79 11.72
CA GLU A 117 24.92 29.87 11.84
C GLU A 117 25.72 29.95 10.54
#